data_AF-A0A0Q8A3G1-F1
#
_entry.id   AF-A0A0Q8A3G1-F1
#
_cell.length_a   1.000
_cell.length_b   1.000
_cell.length_c   1.000
_cell.angle_alpha   90.00
_cell.angle_beta   90.00
_cell.angle_gamma   90.00
#
_symmetry.space_group_name_H-M   'P 1'
#
loop_
_entity.id
_entity.type
_entity.pdbx_description
1 polymer ?
#
loop_
_entity_poly.entity_id
_entity_poly.type
_entity_poly.pdbx_seq_one_letter_code
_entity_poly.pdbx_strand_id
1 'polypeptide(L)'
;MSRRIETVDQAAAGDVYAVVRAAFGARPPLDPPAGALAETVESIGKALADQGGLLALEDDKAVGSLLFDREGPTLALRRFGVVPGAQGSGVAGDLVRAAEEHAESLGCTSVRVVARVELPASVAFWEHNGFVRGAREGAFLHLVKVFPRRFTLPTAEDATAFGERIAGLMRAGDLVILTGELGAGKTTFTRGLGAGLEVRGDVTSPTFVIARVHPSLVGGPSLVHVDAYRLGSIDELDDLDLDTSLDEAVTVVEWGAGVAEGLADDRLEISLLRATGDVSSLEDHDVREAVVQPVGLRWADIAWPV
;
A
#
# COMPACT_ATOMS: atom_id res chain seq x y z
N MET A 1 19.28 -4.04 25.98
CA MET A 1 19.77 -4.85 24.86
C MET A 1 19.98 -3.91 23.69
N SER A 2 21.14 -3.97 23.05
CA SER A 2 21.42 -3.16 21.86
C SER A 2 21.06 -4.01 20.64
N ARG A 3 20.02 -3.61 19.90
CA ARG A 3 19.61 -4.24 18.65
C ARG A 3 20.07 -3.37 17.48
N ARG A 4 20.66 -3.99 16.47
CA ARG A 4 20.97 -3.36 15.18
C ARG A 4 20.41 -4.20 14.04
N ILE A 5 19.97 -3.53 12.98
CA ILE A 5 19.62 -4.15 11.70
C ILE A 5 20.61 -3.62 10.68
N GLU A 6 21.21 -4.51 9.89
CA GLU A 6 22.17 -4.14 8.86
C GLU A 6 21.88 -4.86 7.54
N THR A 7 22.16 -4.17 6.44
CA THR A 7 22.19 -4.78 5.11
C THR A 7 23.45 -5.61 4.98
N VAL A 8 23.30 -6.84 4.51
CA VAL A 8 24.39 -7.82 4.43
C VAL A 8 24.56 -8.39 3.02
N ASP A 9 25.78 -8.84 2.73
CA ASP A 9 26.17 -9.53 1.51
C ASP A 9 26.55 -10.99 1.79
N GLN A 10 27.17 -11.67 0.82
CA GLN A 10 27.57 -13.07 0.91
C GLN A 10 28.46 -13.41 2.12
N ALA A 11 29.17 -12.45 2.72
CA ALA A 11 30.01 -12.70 3.89
C ALA A 11 29.18 -13.15 5.11
N ALA A 12 27.91 -12.74 5.18
CA ALA A 12 26.98 -13.11 6.26
C ALA A 12 26.21 -14.41 6.00
N ALA A 13 26.53 -15.15 4.92
CA ALA A 13 25.75 -16.33 4.50
C ALA A 13 25.61 -17.39 5.60
N GLY A 14 26.66 -17.59 6.41
CA GLY A 14 26.64 -18.53 7.53
C GLY A 14 25.62 -18.14 8.61
N ASP A 15 25.59 -16.87 8.99
CA ASP A 15 24.68 -16.34 10.01
C ASP A 15 23.23 -16.33 9.51
N VAL A 16 23.01 -15.89 8.27
CA VAL A 16 21.68 -15.92 7.64
C VAL A 16 21.17 -17.35 7.55
N TYR A 17 22.01 -18.31 7.12
CA TYR A 17 21.66 -19.73 7.08
C TYR A 17 21.27 -20.27 8.45
N ALA A 18 22.05 -19.95 9.50
CA ALA A 18 21.76 -20.40 10.86
C ALA A 18 20.40 -19.88 11.35
N VAL A 19 20.09 -18.60 11.11
CA VAL A 19 18.80 -18.01 11.45
C VAL A 19 17.65 -18.68 10.67
N VAL A 20 17.80 -18.85 9.36
CA VAL A 20 16.77 -19.49 8.51
C VAL A 20 16.48 -20.91 9.00
N ARG A 21 17.52 -21.69 9.27
CA ARG A 21 17.38 -23.06 9.79
C ARG A 21 16.67 -23.09 11.14
N ALA A 22 17.05 -22.21 12.07
CA ALA A 22 16.42 -22.15 13.39
C ALA A 22 14.95 -21.69 13.32
N ALA A 23 14.66 -20.64 12.55
CA ALA A 23 13.33 -20.05 12.44
C ALA A 23 12.34 -20.95 11.69
N PHE A 24 12.77 -21.62 10.61
CA PHE A 24 11.89 -22.50 9.83
C PHE A 24 11.81 -23.91 10.43
N GLY A 25 12.87 -24.39 11.09
CA GLY A 25 12.86 -25.70 11.76
C GLY A 25 11.97 -25.77 13.00
N ALA A 26 11.65 -24.62 13.61
CA ALA A 26 10.72 -24.53 14.73
C ALA A 26 9.24 -24.48 14.31
N ARG A 27 8.95 -24.43 12.99
CA ARG A 27 7.57 -24.38 12.49
C ARG A 27 6.93 -25.78 12.52
N PRO A 28 5.60 -25.87 12.64
CA PRO A 28 4.88 -27.12 12.39
C PRO A 28 5.21 -27.70 11.02
N PRO A 29 5.12 -29.03 10.82
CA PRO A 29 5.22 -29.63 9.49
C PRO A 29 4.18 -29.01 8.54
N LEU A 30 4.61 -28.69 7.31
CA LEU A 30 3.79 -28.05 6.29
C LEU A 30 3.81 -28.88 5.00
N ASP A 31 2.72 -28.84 4.21
CA ASP A 31 2.61 -29.50 2.91
C ASP A 31 2.23 -28.48 1.81
N PRO A 32 3.10 -28.22 0.81
CA PRO A 32 4.44 -28.78 0.62
C PRO A 32 5.43 -28.30 1.69
N PRO A 33 6.54 -29.02 1.94
CA PRO A 33 7.54 -28.60 2.92
C PRO A 33 8.14 -27.24 2.57
N ALA A 34 8.59 -26.51 3.59
CA ALA A 34 9.22 -25.21 3.38
C ALA A 34 10.54 -25.36 2.61
N GLY A 35 10.60 -24.81 1.39
CA GLY A 35 11.82 -24.85 0.56
C GLY A 35 13.06 -24.25 1.24
N ALA A 36 12.88 -23.37 2.23
CA ALA A 36 13.94 -22.83 3.07
C ALA A 36 14.77 -23.91 3.79
N LEU A 37 14.20 -25.09 4.08
CA LEU A 37 14.92 -26.18 4.75
C LEU A 37 15.88 -26.95 3.81
N ALA A 38 15.75 -26.77 2.50
CA ALA A 38 16.61 -27.38 1.48
C ALA A 38 17.79 -26.48 1.07
N GLU A 39 17.84 -25.22 1.56
CA GLU A 39 18.91 -24.27 1.29
C GLU A 39 20.24 -24.72 1.91
N THR A 40 21.35 -24.23 1.34
CA THR A 40 22.71 -24.39 1.87
C THR A 40 23.33 -23.03 2.14
N VAL A 41 24.46 -22.99 2.85
CA VAL A 41 25.24 -21.75 3.02
C VAL A 41 25.67 -21.19 1.66
N GLU A 42 26.00 -22.07 0.70
CA GLU A 42 26.39 -21.67 -0.66
C GLU A 42 25.23 -21.03 -1.42
N SER A 43 24.03 -21.64 -1.39
CA SER A 43 22.85 -21.07 -2.09
C SER A 43 22.42 -19.73 -1.49
N ILE A 44 22.47 -19.60 -0.16
CA ILE A 44 22.21 -18.32 0.53
C ILE A 44 23.28 -17.28 0.21
N GLY A 45 24.56 -17.66 0.21
CA GLY A 45 25.65 -16.76 -0.14
C GLY A 45 25.51 -16.20 -1.55
N LYS A 46 25.11 -17.05 -2.52
CA LYS A 46 24.80 -16.61 -3.87
C LYS A 46 23.62 -15.62 -3.90
N ALA A 47 22.52 -15.93 -3.23
CA ALA A 47 21.36 -15.04 -3.17
C ALA A 47 21.71 -13.67 -2.54
N LEU A 48 22.53 -13.66 -1.49
CA LEU A 48 23.02 -12.43 -0.86
C LEU A 48 23.96 -11.64 -1.76
N ALA A 49 24.82 -12.30 -2.54
CA ALA A 49 25.69 -11.63 -3.50
C ALA A 49 24.88 -10.95 -4.61
N ASP A 50 23.85 -11.63 -5.09
CA ASP A 50 23.04 -11.16 -6.22
C ASP A 50 22.03 -10.07 -5.79
N GLN A 51 21.44 -10.20 -4.59
CA GLN A 51 20.23 -9.46 -4.21
C GLN A 51 20.32 -8.77 -2.83
N GLY A 52 21.28 -9.17 -1.98
CA GLY A 52 21.40 -8.70 -0.61
C GLY A 52 20.34 -9.26 0.34
N GLY A 53 20.45 -8.87 1.60
CA GLY A 53 19.50 -9.21 2.65
C GLY A 53 19.68 -8.34 3.88
N LEU A 54 18.89 -8.60 4.93
CA LEU A 54 19.05 -7.97 6.23
C LEU A 54 19.40 -9.01 7.28
N LEU A 55 20.23 -8.60 8.24
CA LEU A 55 20.54 -9.35 9.44
C LEU A 55 20.20 -8.50 10.67
N ALA A 56 19.43 -9.08 11.59
CA ALA A 56 19.17 -8.51 12.90
C ALA A 56 20.15 -9.11 13.91
N LEU A 57 20.88 -8.23 14.60
CA LEU A 57 21.84 -8.61 15.63
C LEU A 57 21.40 -8.07 16.99
N GLU A 58 21.38 -8.95 17.99
CA GLU A 58 21.23 -8.59 19.41
C GLU A 58 22.46 -9.06 20.16
N ASP A 59 23.17 -8.13 20.81
CA ASP A 59 24.43 -8.41 21.53
C ASP A 59 25.41 -9.25 20.67
N ASP A 60 25.60 -8.80 19.41
CA ASP A 60 26.44 -9.42 18.36
C ASP A 60 26.01 -10.82 17.87
N LYS A 61 24.80 -11.27 18.24
CA LYS A 61 24.25 -12.55 17.76
C LYS A 61 23.16 -12.34 16.73
N ALA A 62 23.24 -13.09 15.63
CA ALA A 62 22.19 -13.14 14.61
C ALA A 62 20.89 -13.74 15.20
N VAL A 63 19.84 -12.93 15.26
CA VAL A 63 18.53 -13.31 15.81
C VAL A 63 17.40 -13.26 14.79
N GLY A 64 17.59 -12.59 13.65
CA GLY A 64 16.60 -12.49 12.59
C GLY A 64 17.25 -12.20 11.25
N SER A 65 16.62 -12.63 10.17
CA SER A 65 17.12 -12.40 8.82
C SER A 65 16.01 -12.40 7.77
N LEU A 66 16.30 -11.79 6.64
CA LEU A 66 15.55 -11.92 5.39
C LEU A 66 16.48 -11.71 4.20
N LEU A 67 16.05 -12.19 3.04
CA LEU A 67 16.66 -11.97 1.74
C LEU A 67 15.75 -11.11 0.87
N PHE A 68 16.33 -10.41 -0.08
CA PHE A 68 15.60 -9.62 -1.06
C PHE A 68 15.56 -10.29 -2.42
N ASP A 69 14.55 -9.99 -3.22
CA ASP A 69 14.56 -10.14 -4.67
C ASP A 69 13.86 -8.92 -5.28
N ARG A 70 14.51 -8.20 -6.20
CA ARG A 70 13.92 -7.02 -6.84
C ARG A 70 13.22 -7.43 -8.13
N GLU A 71 11.91 -7.24 -8.16
CA GLU A 71 11.03 -7.53 -9.28
C GLU A 71 10.46 -6.19 -9.80
N GLY A 72 11.22 -5.51 -10.66
CA GLY A 72 10.85 -4.19 -11.19
C GLY A 72 10.72 -3.12 -10.10
N PRO A 73 9.53 -2.53 -9.88
CA PRO A 73 9.29 -1.56 -8.82
C PRO A 73 9.04 -2.20 -7.44
N THR A 74 9.07 -3.53 -7.33
CA THR A 74 8.67 -4.25 -6.12
C THR A 74 9.86 -4.98 -5.49
N LEU A 75 10.03 -4.85 -4.16
CA LEU A 75 11.00 -5.65 -3.40
C LEU A 75 10.32 -6.85 -2.76
N ALA A 76 10.66 -8.07 -3.19
CA ALA A 76 10.16 -9.29 -2.61
C ALA A 76 11.00 -9.72 -1.40
N LEU A 77 10.33 -9.91 -0.25
CA LEU A 77 10.94 -10.42 0.97
C LEU A 77 10.89 -11.94 0.95
N ARG A 78 12.08 -12.55 1.05
CA ARG A 78 12.25 -14.00 1.07
C ARG A 78 12.97 -14.42 2.34
N ARG A 79 12.76 -15.68 2.71
CA ARG A 79 13.45 -16.33 3.86
C ARG A 79 13.34 -15.53 5.18
N PHE A 80 12.27 -14.75 5.34
CA PHE A 80 12.00 -13.99 6.56
C PHE A 80 11.84 -14.92 7.76
N GLY A 81 12.68 -14.72 8.78
CA GLY A 81 12.68 -15.55 9.98
C GLY A 81 13.32 -14.86 11.18
N VAL A 82 12.80 -15.19 12.37
CA VAL A 82 13.35 -14.80 13.67
C VAL A 82 13.54 -16.07 14.48
N VAL A 83 14.70 -16.21 15.10
CA VAL A 83 15.04 -17.39 15.91
C VAL A 83 14.06 -17.51 17.09
N PRO A 84 13.69 -18.74 17.52
CA PRO A 84 12.65 -18.93 18.55
C PRO A 84 12.86 -18.11 19.84
N GLY A 85 14.12 -17.98 20.29
CA GLY A 85 14.45 -17.24 21.51
C GLY A 85 14.29 -15.72 21.42
N ALA A 86 14.11 -15.16 20.21
CA ALA A 86 13.92 -13.74 19.98
C ALA A 86 12.52 -13.41 19.40
N GLN A 87 11.59 -14.37 19.38
CA GLN A 87 10.22 -14.10 18.94
C GLN A 87 9.47 -13.28 19.99
N GLY A 88 8.58 -12.39 19.54
CA GLY A 88 7.81 -11.51 20.42
C GLY A 88 8.61 -10.33 21.02
N SER A 89 9.89 -10.15 20.67
CA SER A 89 10.73 -9.04 21.16
C SER A 89 10.72 -7.79 20.26
N GLY A 90 9.99 -7.83 19.13
CA GLY A 90 9.93 -6.75 18.14
C GLY A 90 10.90 -6.89 16.96
N VAL A 91 11.85 -7.85 16.98
CA VAL A 91 12.84 -8.07 15.89
C VAL A 91 12.18 -8.18 14.51
N ALA A 92 11.06 -8.89 14.41
CA ALA A 92 10.35 -9.08 13.15
C ALA A 92 9.84 -7.74 12.58
N GLY A 93 9.27 -6.86 13.42
CA GLY A 93 8.81 -5.54 12.99
C GLY A 93 9.95 -4.62 12.58
N ASP A 94 11.07 -4.66 13.32
CA ASP A 94 12.28 -3.90 12.95
C ASP A 94 12.86 -4.34 11.61
N LEU A 95 12.87 -5.64 11.31
CA LEU A 95 13.27 -6.16 10.00
C LEU A 95 12.34 -5.70 8.88
N VAL A 96 11.02 -5.67 9.11
CA VAL A 96 10.06 -5.16 8.11
C VAL A 96 10.29 -3.69 7.84
N ARG A 97 10.41 -2.85 8.88
CA ARG A 97 10.69 -1.42 8.72
C ARG A 97 12.01 -1.17 7.99
N ALA A 98 13.08 -1.89 8.34
CA ALA A 98 14.36 -1.77 7.64
C ALA A 98 14.28 -2.24 6.18
N ALA A 99 13.46 -3.25 5.87
CA ALA A 99 13.22 -3.69 4.51
C ALA A 99 12.45 -2.64 3.69
N GLU A 100 11.49 -1.94 4.31
CA GLU A 100 10.75 -0.84 3.69
C GLU A 100 11.68 0.35 3.39
N GLU A 101 12.49 0.77 4.37
CA GLU A 101 13.52 1.81 4.20
C GLU A 101 14.51 1.44 3.08
N HIS A 102 14.93 0.17 3.02
CA HIS A 102 15.79 -0.31 1.96
C HIS A 102 15.10 -0.29 0.59
N ALA A 103 13.85 -0.74 0.50
CA ALA A 103 13.07 -0.71 -0.73
C ALA A 103 12.90 0.72 -1.26
N GLU A 104 12.58 1.68 -0.39
CA GLU A 104 12.50 3.10 -0.74
C GLU A 104 13.83 3.63 -1.26
N SER A 105 14.97 3.27 -0.63
CA SER A 105 16.31 3.68 -1.09
C SER A 105 16.65 3.18 -2.50
N LEU A 106 16.03 2.07 -2.91
CA LEU A 106 16.16 1.48 -4.24
C LEU A 106 15.16 2.08 -5.26
N GLY A 107 14.29 3.00 -4.83
CA GLY A 107 13.19 3.53 -5.64
C GLY A 107 12.06 2.53 -5.87
N CYS A 108 11.95 1.49 -5.04
CA CYS A 108 10.81 0.58 -5.07
C CYS A 108 9.56 1.30 -4.58
N THR A 109 8.42 0.86 -5.08
CA THR A 109 7.10 1.46 -4.84
C THR A 109 6.23 0.54 -3.99
N SER A 110 6.68 -0.71 -3.81
CA SER A 110 6.02 -1.68 -2.97
C SER A 110 7.00 -2.73 -2.44
N VAL A 111 6.56 -3.43 -1.40
CA VAL A 111 7.20 -4.62 -0.86
C VAL A 111 6.20 -5.77 -0.90
N ARG A 112 6.65 -6.96 -1.30
CA ARG A 112 5.81 -8.16 -1.34
C ARG A 112 6.37 -9.27 -0.49
N VAL A 113 5.49 -10.14 0.01
CA VAL A 113 5.85 -11.37 0.71
C VAL A 113 4.87 -12.48 0.35
N VAL A 114 5.34 -13.72 0.45
CA VAL A 114 4.48 -14.89 0.34
C VAL A 114 4.40 -15.58 1.69
N ALA A 115 3.20 -15.66 2.24
CA ALA A 115 2.91 -16.35 3.50
C ALA A 115 2.22 -17.69 3.24
N ARG A 116 2.28 -18.58 4.23
CA ARG A 116 1.52 -19.84 4.22
C ARG A 116 0.21 -19.63 4.94
N VAL A 117 -0.92 -19.93 4.29
CA VAL A 117 -2.26 -19.80 4.90
C VAL A 117 -2.44 -20.69 6.14
N GLU A 118 -1.69 -21.79 6.18
CA GLU A 118 -1.63 -22.74 7.31
C GLU A 118 -0.96 -22.13 8.56
N LEU A 119 -0.30 -20.97 8.41
CA LEU A 119 0.32 -20.21 9.49
C LEU A 119 -0.43 -18.88 9.71
N PRO A 120 -1.63 -18.91 10.31
CA PRO A 120 -2.49 -17.73 10.44
C PRO A 120 -1.82 -16.59 11.23
N ALA A 121 -0.99 -16.92 12.22
CA ALA A 121 -0.22 -15.91 12.96
C ALA A 121 0.79 -15.16 12.06
N SER A 122 1.36 -15.81 11.06
CA SER A 122 2.24 -15.16 10.08
C SER A 122 1.44 -14.24 9.15
N VAL A 123 0.27 -14.68 8.69
CA VAL A 123 -0.62 -13.83 7.88
C VAL A 123 -1.05 -12.58 8.66
N ALA A 124 -1.54 -12.76 9.89
CA ALA A 124 -1.96 -11.67 10.76
C ALA A 124 -0.80 -10.70 11.08
N PHE A 125 0.43 -11.20 11.23
CA PHE A 125 1.62 -10.36 11.39
C PHE A 125 1.82 -9.43 10.19
N TRP A 126 1.73 -9.95 8.97
CA TRP A 126 1.90 -9.13 7.76
C TRP A 126 0.79 -8.09 7.63
N GLU A 127 -0.45 -8.48 7.87
CA GLU A 127 -1.61 -7.56 7.86
C GLU A 127 -1.44 -6.44 8.88
N HIS A 128 -0.98 -6.76 10.09
CA HIS A 128 -0.69 -5.76 11.12
C HIS A 128 0.43 -4.78 10.72
N ASN A 129 1.35 -5.19 9.84
CA ASN A 129 2.41 -4.34 9.30
C ASN A 129 2.00 -3.60 8.01
N GLY A 130 0.70 -3.60 7.67
CA GLY A 130 0.15 -2.84 6.54
C GLY A 130 0.22 -3.57 5.20
N PHE A 131 0.50 -4.88 5.20
CA PHE A 131 0.39 -5.67 3.98
C PHE A 131 -1.06 -6.09 3.74
N VAL A 132 -1.53 -5.98 2.51
CA VAL A 132 -2.86 -6.40 2.08
C VAL A 132 -2.78 -7.78 1.43
N ARG A 133 -3.82 -8.59 1.65
CA ARG A 133 -3.93 -9.91 1.02
C ARG A 133 -4.12 -9.78 -0.48
N GLY A 134 -3.44 -10.64 -1.21
CA GLY A 134 -3.52 -10.73 -2.65
C GLY A 134 -3.96 -12.12 -3.12
N ALA A 135 -3.48 -12.51 -4.30
CA ALA A 135 -3.76 -13.81 -4.90
C ALA A 135 -3.36 -14.97 -3.98
N ARG A 136 -4.15 -16.04 -4.03
CA ARG A 136 -3.87 -17.29 -3.34
C ARG A 136 -3.65 -18.41 -4.33
N GLU A 137 -2.53 -19.10 -4.19
CA GLU A 137 -2.15 -20.27 -4.98
C GLU A 137 -1.95 -21.47 -4.05
N GLY A 138 -3.00 -22.27 -3.88
CA GLY A 138 -2.99 -23.40 -2.96
C GLY A 138 -2.73 -22.97 -1.50
N ALA A 139 -1.55 -23.33 -0.97
CA ALA A 139 -1.12 -22.99 0.38
C ALA A 139 -0.43 -21.62 0.49
N PHE A 140 -0.14 -20.97 -0.63
CA PHE A 140 0.59 -19.71 -0.69
C PHE A 140 -0.37 -18.54 -0.82
N LEU A 141 -0.23 -17.56 0.06
CA LEU A 141 -0.94 -16.29 0.01
C LEU A 141 0.08 -15.19 -0.29
N HIS A 142 -0.11 -14.48 -1.39
CA HIS A 142 0.67 -13.29 -1.71
C HIS A 142 0.14 -12.14 -0.87
N LEU A 143 1.05 -11.35 -0.27
CA LEU A 143 0.70 -10.10 0.36
C LEU A 143 1.61 -8.99 -0.17
N VAL A 144 1.07 -7.78 -0.28
CA VAL A 144 1.79 -6.60 -0.76
C VAL A 144 1.54 -5.42 0.17
N LYS A 145 2.56 -4.59 0.35
CA LYS A 145 2.43 -3.25 0.91
C LYS A 145 2.89 -2.25 -0.14
N VAL A 146 1.97 -1.42 -0.63
CA VAL A 146 2.29 -0.34 -1.57
C VAL A 146 2.61 0.91 -0.78
N PHE A 147 3.70 1.58 -1.12
CA PHE A 147 4.14 2.76 -0.39
C PHE A 147 3.31 3.99 -0.73
N PRO A 148 2.99 4.83 0.27
CA PRO A 148 2.31 6.08 0.01
C PRO A 148 3.14 7.01 -0.87
N ARG A 149 2.45 7.81 -1.68
CA ARG A 149 3.03 8.83 -2.55
C ARG A 149 2.64 10.21 -2.06
N ARG A 150 3.56 11.16 -2.17
CA ARG A 150 3.35 12.55 -1.76
C ARG A 150 3.51 13.45 -2.99
N PHE A 151 2.54 14.33 -3.18
CA PHE A 151 2.54 15.31 -4.25
C PHE A 151 2.30 16.70 -3.66
N THR A 152 3.16 17.65 -3.99
CA THR A 152 2.94 19.06 -3.65
C THR A 152 2.01 19.68 -4.69
N LEU A 153 0.96 20.34 -4.23
CA LEU A 153 -0.05 21.01 -5.05
C LEU A 153 -0.07 22.49 -4.66
N PRO A 154 0.77 23.34 -5.31
CA PRO A 154 0.87 24.75 -4.97
C PRO A 154 -0.43 25.54 -5.12
N THR A 155 -1.25 25.19 -6.11
CA THR A 155 -2.48 25.92 -6.46
C THR A 155 -3.72 25.02 -6.57
N ALA A 156 -4.89 25.63 -6.70
CA ALA A 156 -6.14 24.90 -6.98
C ALA A 156 -6.13 24.29 -8.39
N GLU A 157 -5.47 24.93 -9.34
CA GLU A 157 -5.21 24.42 -10.68
C GLU A 157 -4.36 23.15 -10.61
N ASP A 158 -3.32 23.12 -9.77
CA ASP A 158 -2.49 21.92 -9.56
C ASP A 158 -3.29 20.76 -8.97
N ALA A 159 -4.20 21.04 -8.04
CA ALA A 159 -5.11 20.03 -7.48
C ALA A 159 -6.09 19.48 -8.53
N THR A 160 -6.56 20.32 -9.45
CA THR A 160 -7.41 19.91 -10.57
C THR A 160 -6.63 19.03 -11.54
N ALA A 161 -5.45 19.49 -11.98
CA ALA A 161 -4.56 18.73 -12.86
C ALA A 161 -4.12 17.41 -12.21
N PHE A 162 -3.95 17.37 -10.89
CA PHE A 162 -3.68 16.13 -10.17
C PHE A 162 -4.86 15.15 -10.23
N GLY A 163 -6.09 15.63 -10.05
CA GLY A 163 -7.30 14.84 -10.29
C GLY A 163 -7.36 14.23 -11.69
N GLU A 164 -7.06 15.03 -12.72
CA GLU A 164 -7.02 14.56 -14.12
C GLU A 164 -5.94 13.48 -14.33
N ARG A 165 -4.76 13.64 -13.74
CA ARG A 165 -3.69 12.62 -13.81
C ARG A 165 -4.09 11.32 -13.12
N ILE A 166 -4.77 11.40 -11.97
CA ILE A 166 -5.29 10.22 -11.28
C ILE A 166 -6.38 9.54 -12.12
N ALA A 167 -7.23 10.30 -12.83
CA ALA A 167 -8.27 9.74 -13.69
C ALA A 167 -7.70 8.77 -14.74
N GLY A 168 -6.53 9.09 -15.31
CA GLY A 168 -5.84 8.23 -16.27
C GLY A 168 -5.38 6.88 -15.70
N LEU A 169 -5.38 6.70 -14.38
CA LEU A 169 -5.08 5.43 -13.72
C LEU A 169 -6.33 4.61 -13.41
N MET A 170 -7.51 5.22 -13.45
CA MET A 170 -8.76 4.63 -12.96
C MET A 170 -9.38 3.67 -13.98
N ARG A 171 -10.13 2.70 -13.45
CA ARG A 171 -10.96 1.73 -14.17
C ARG A 171 -12.32 1.62 -13.48
N ALA A 172 -13.30 1.09 -14.19
CA ALA A 172 -14.58 0.71 -13.58
C ALA A 172 -14.34 -0.20 -12.36
N GLY A 173 -15.05 0.06 -11.26
CA GLY A 173 -14.90 -0.59 -9.97
C GLY A 173 -13.84 0.01 -9.05
N ASP A 174 -12.98 0.94 -9.53
CA ASP A 174 -11.98 1.57 -8.65
C ASP A 174 -12.66 2.54 -7.66
N LEU A 175 -12.23 2.45 -6.39
CA LEU A 175 -12.68 3.30 -5.30
C LEU A 175 -11.60 4.33 -4.89
N VAL A 176 -12.01 5.58 -4.70
CA VAL A 176 -11.20 6.64 -4.12
C VAL A 176 -11.87 7.14 -2.84
N ILE A 177 -11.19 6.97 -1.71
CA ILE A 177 -11.57 7.57 -0.43
C ILE A 177 -10.81 8.88 -0.27
N LEU A 178 -11.53 9.99 -0.16
CA LEU A 178 -10.95 11.32 -0.13
C LEU A 178 -11.13 11.99 1.23
N THR A 179 -10.02 12.29 1.90
CA THR A 179 -10.00 12.86 3.26
C THR A 179 -9.26 14.21 3.27
N GLY A 180 -9.69 15.11 4.15
CA GLY A 180 -9.07 16.41 4.35
C GLY A 180 -10.04 17.38 5.00
N GLU A 181 -9.52 18.43 5.62
CA GLU A 181 -10.32 19.46 6.30
C GLU A 181 -11.33 20.15 5.34
N LEU A 182 -12.26 20.92 5.91
CA LEU A 182 -13.14 21.77 5.12
C LEU A 182 -12.28 22.78 4.33
N GLY A 183 -12.51 22.87 3.01
CA GLY A 183 -11.67 23.69 2.13
C GLY A 183 -10.31 23.09 1.77
N ALA A 184 -10.05 21.82 2.08
CA ALA A 184 -8.80 21.15 1.66
C ALA A 184 -8.67 20.94 0.14
N GLY A 185 -9.73 21.19 -0.64
CA GLY A 185 -9.73 21.03 -2.09
C GLY A 185 -10.29 19.69 -2.59
N LYS A 186 -10.99 18.93 -1.75
CA LYS A 186 -11.57 17.61 -2.10
C LYS A 186 -12.45 17.65 -3.36
N THR A 187 -13.40 18.58 -3.42
CA THR A 187 -14.24 18.76 -4.60
C THR A 187 -13.46 19.29 -5.81
N THR A 188 -12.40 20.08 -5.60
CA THR A 188 -11.51 20.53 -6.68
C THR A 188 -10.78 19.35 -7.32
N PHE A 189 -10.23 18.45 -6.50
CA PHE A 189 -9.67 17.19 -6.98
C PHE A 189 -10.70 16.35 -7.74
N THR A 190 -11.91 16.19 -7.18
CA THR A 190 -12.97 15.37 -7.79
C THR A 190 -13.44 15.95 -9.13
N ARG A 191 -13.43 17.27 -9.29
CA ARG A 191 -13.67 17.94 -10.57
C ARG A 191 -12.62 17.56 -11.61
N GLY A 192 -11.35 17.65 -11.24
CA GLY A 192 -10.25 17.20 -12.11
C GLY A 192 -10.39 15.72 -12.49
N LEU A 193 -10.75 14.87 -11.53
CA LEU A 193 -11.00 13.45 -11.78
C LEU A 193 -12.14 13.26 -12.81
N GLY A 194 -13.28 13.93 -12.61
CA GLY A 194 -14.39 13.86 -13.56
C GLY A 194 -14.04 14.40 -14.94
N ALA A 195 -13.25 15.48 -15.02
CA ALA A 195 -12.77 16.01 -16.29
C ALA A 195 -11.87 15.00 -17.02
N GLY A 196 -10.92 14.38 -16.31
CA GLY A 196 -10.04 13.34 -16.89
C GLY A 196 -10.76 12.05 -17.26
N LEU A 197 -11.89 11.72 -16.61
CA LEU A 197 -12.79 10.63 -16.99
C LEU A 197 -13.77 11.00 -18.11
N GLU A 198 -13.79 12.27 -18.54
CA GLU A 198 -14.69 12.81 -19.55
C GLU A 198 -16.18 12.55 -19.23
N VAL A 199 -16.58 12.80 -17.97
CA VAL A 199 -17.97 12.62 -17.53
C VAL A 199 -18.86 13.81 -17.85
N ARG A 200 -20.17 13.58 -17.89
CA ARG A 200 -21.18 14.57 -18.23
C ARG A 200 -21.43 15.54 -17.09
N GLY A 201 -21.45 16.82 -17.45
CA GLY A 201 -21.89 17.92 -16.59
C GLY A 201 -20.84 18.30 -15.55
N ASP A 202 -21.12 19.38 -14.82
CA ASP A 202 -20.19 19.90 -13.84
C ASP A 202 -20.20 19.06 -12.56
N VAL A 203 -19.01 18.62 -12.15
CA VAL A 203 -18.82 17.98 -10.84
C VAL A 203 -18.86 19.08 -9.76
N THR A 204 -19.83 19.01 -8.88
CA THR A 204 -19.98 19.93 -7.75
C THR A 204 -20.19 19.13 -6.48
N SER A 205 -19.73 19.64 -5.34
CA SER A 205 -19.91 18.98 -4.05
C SER A 205 -21.39 18.59 -3.89
N PRO A 206 -21.69 17.32 -3.61
CA PRO A 206 -23.05 16.85 -3.43
C PRO A 206 -23.53 17.21 -2.01
N THR A 207 -23.29 18.44 -1.54
CA THR A 207 -23.53 18.87 -0.14
C THR A 207 -25.00 18.72 0.30
N PHE A 208 -25.93 18.63 -0.66
CA PHE A 208 -27.39 18.52 -0.42
C PHE A 208 -28.01 17.20 -0.90
N VAL A 209 -27.24 16.34 -1.57
CA VAL A 209 -27.70 15.06 -2.10
C VAL A 209 -26.63 14.02 -1.78
N ILE A 210 -26.98 12.90 -1.15
CA ILE A 210 -25.97 11.96 -0.60
C ILE A 210 -24.94 11.50 -1.65
N ALA A 211 -25.40 11.25 -2.87
CA ALA A 211 -24.57 10.88 -4.02
C ALA A 211 -25.05 11.55 -5.31
N ARG A 212 -24.15 11.65 -6.30
CA ARG A 212 -24.44 12.03 -7.68
C ARG A 212 -23.74 11.09 -8.65
N VAL A 213 -24.44 10.75 -9.72
CA VAL A 213 -23.87 10.00 -10.85
C VAL A 213 -23.60 10.96 -12.00
N HIS A 214 -22.39 10.89 -12.54
CA HIS A 214 -21.95 11.61 -13.73
C HIS A 214 -21.62 10.59 -14.83
N PRO A 215 -22.54 10.39 -15.81
CA PRO A 215 -22.33 9.41 -16.88
C PRO A 215 -21.15 9.75 -17.78
N SER A 216 -20.42 8.75 -18.26
CA SER A 216 -19.34 8.98 -19.24
C SER A 216 -19.85 9.57 -20.56
N LEU A 217 -19.07 10.45 -21.20
CA LEU A 217 -19.32 10.97 -22.54
C LEU A 217 -18.64 10.16 -23.65
N VAL A 218 -17.71 9.27 -23.29
CA VAL A 218 -16.84 8.54 -24.24
C VAL A 218 -16.91 7.03 -24.12
N GLY A 219 -17.84 6.52 -23.32
CA GLY A 219 -18.00 5.08 -23.07
C GLY A 219 -16.97 4.49 -22.11
N GLY A 220 -16.29 5.34 -21.32
CA GLY A 220 -15.52 4.94 -20.15
C GLY A 220 -16.39 4.77 -18.90
N PRO A 221 -15.79 4.56 -17.70
CA PRO A 221 -16.56 4.44 -16.47
C PRO A 221 -17.28 5.76 -16.15
N SER A 222 -18.47 5.66 -15.58
CA SER A 222 -19.15 6.82 -14.98
C SER A 222 -18.44 7.20 -13.67
N LEU A 223 -18.69 8.43 -13.18
CA LEU A 223 -18.23 8.86 -11.86
C LEU A 223 -19.40 8.88 -10.88
N VAL A 224 -19.30 8.12 -9.79
CA VAL A 224 -20.20 8.19 -8.64
C VAL A 224 -19.51 9.03 -7.57
N HIS A 225 -20.04 10.22 -7.27
CA HIS A 225 -19.49 11.14 -6.28
C HIS A 225 -20.39 11.18 -5.04
N VAL A 226 -19.83 10.76 -3.91
CA VAL A 226 -20.51 10.57 -2.63
C VAL A 226 -19.92 11.53 -1.60
N ASP A 227 -20.78 12.10 -0.73
CA ASP A 227 -20.35 12.79 0.48
C ASP A 227 -20.81 12.02 1.72
N ALA A 228 -19.88 11.29 2.35
CA ALA A 228 -20.17 10.45 3.50
C ALA A 228 -20.32 11.23 4.81
N TYR A 229 -20.08 12.54 4.83
CA TYR A 229 -20.29 13.37 6.02
C TYR A 229 -21.75 13.36 6.52
N ARG A 230 -22.69 13.03 5.62
CA ARG A 230 -24.13 12.98 5.90
C ARG A 230 -24.71 11.57 5.93
N LEU A 231 -23.92 10.54 5.61
CA LEU A 231 -24.37 9.16 5.65
C LEU A 231 -24.46 8.68 7.11
N GLY A 232 -25.56 8.02 7.46
CA GLY A 232 -25.68 7.33 8.75
C GLY A 232 -24.87 6.02 8.75
N SER A 233 -24.80 5.37 7.59
CA SER A 233 -23.99 4.19 7.31
C SER A 233 -23.66 4.09 5.82
N ILE A 234 -22.60 3.35 5.45
CA ILE A 234 -22.24 3.16 4.05
C ILE A 234 -23.21 2.22 3.31
N ASP A 235 -23.92 1.36 4.04
CA ASP A 235 -24.94 0.45 3.48
C ASP A 235 -26.10 1.22 2.81
N GLU A 236 -26.36 2.46 3.23
CA GLU A 236 -27.30 3.35 2.58
C GLU A 236 -26.92 3.66 1.12
N LEU A 237 -25.65 3.44 0.73
CA LEU A 237 -25.21 3.68 -0.64
C LEU A 237 -25.72 2.63 -1.62
N ASP A 238 -25.80 1.37 -1.20
CA ASP A 238 -26.37 0.29 -2.00
C ASP A 238 -27.89 0.46 -2.15
N ASP A 239 -28.53 1.08 -1.14
CA ASP A 239 -29.95 1.42 -1.16
C ASP A 239 -30.30 2.61 -2.08
N LEU A 240 -29.30 3.37 -2.56
CA LEU A 240 -29.53 4.61 -3.31
C LEU A 240 -30.08 4.45 -4.74
N ASP A 241 -30.39 3.22 -5.20
CA ASP A 241 -30.89 2.89 -6.55
C ASP A 241 -30.22 3.76 -7.64
N LEU A 242 -28.89 3.76 -7.62
CA LEU A 242 -28.10 4.57 -8.54
C LEU A 242 -28.31 4.06 -9.96
N ASP A 243 -28.48 4.97 -10.92
CA ASP A 243 -28.58 4.66 -12.36
C ASP A 243 -27.34 3.92 -12.93
N THR A 244 -26.32 3.65 -12.12
CA THR A 244 -25.09 2.94 -12.47
C THR A 244 -24.61 2.13 -11.28
N SER A 245 -24.16 0.89 -11.51
CA SER A 245 -23.58 0.07 -10.45
C SER A 245 -22.19 0.54 -10.06
N LEU A 246 -21.79 0.31 -8.80
CA LEU A 246 -20.46 0.66 -8.31
C LEU A 246 -19.35 -0.06 -9.08
N ASP A 247 -19.60 -1.30 -9.54
CA ASP A 247 -18.66 -2.10 -10.34
C ASP A 247 -18.42 -1.52 -11.74
N GLU A 248 -19.35 -0.72 -12.27
CA GLU A 248 -19.25 -0.09 -13.60
C GLU A 248 -18.72 1.35 -13.55
N ALA A 249 -18.57 1.91 -12.34
CA ALA A 249 -18.19 3.29 -12.12
C ALA A 249 -16.84 3.42 -11.40
N VAL A 250 -16.24 4.61 -11.48
CA VAL A 250 -15.25 5.07 -10.51
C VAL A 250 -16.02 5.74 -9.38
N THR A 251 -15.82 5.29 -8.16
CA THR A 251 -16.51 5.84 -6.99
C THR A 251 -15.58 6.71 -6.18
N VAL A 252 -15.96 7.97 -5.95
CA VAL A 252 -15.25 8.90 -5.06
C VAL A 252 -16.11 9.15 -3.83
N VAL A 253 -15.60 8.80 -2.66
CA VAL A 253 -16.24 9.04 -1.37
C VAL A 253 -15.48 10.12 -0.61
N GLU A 254 -16.03 11.34 -0.60
CA GLU A 254 -15.55 12.39 0.30
C GLU A 254 -15.89 12.05 1.75
N TRP A 255 -14.95 12.28 2.68
CA TRP A 255 -15.09 11.93 4.09
C TRP A 255 -15.32 10.43 4.35
N GLY A 256 -14.90 9.57 3.43
CA GLY A 256 -15.11 8.12 3.51
C GLY A 256 -14.19 7.37 4.48
N ALA A 257 -13.18 8.02 5.07
CA ALA A 257 -12.29 7.33 6.01
C ALA A 257 -13.05 6.86 7.27
N GLY A 258 -12.86 5.59 7.61
CA GLY A 258 -13.53 4.87 8.69
C GLY A 258 -14.92 4.32 8.33
N VAL A 259 -15.43 4.57 7.12
CA VAL A 259 -16.76 4.16 6.68
C VAL A 259 -16.79 3.46 5.32
N ALA A 260 -15.91 3.82 4.39
CA ALA A 260 -15.96 3.38 3.00
C ALA A 260 -14.92 2.30 2.65
N GLU A 261 -14.03 1.92 3.58
CA GLU A 261 -12.99 0.92 3.34
C GLU A 261 -13.55 -0.46 2.98
N GLY A 262 -14.78 -0.76 3.40
CA GLY A 262 -15.48 -2.00 3.09
C GLY A 262 -16.11 -2.06 1.69
N LEU A 263 -16.16 -0.95 0.95
CA LEU A 263 -16.74 -0.91 -0.39
C LEU A 263 -15.86 -1.59 -1.44
N ALA A 264 -14.54 -1.59 -1.23
CA ALA A 264 -13.61 -2.26 -2.12
C ALA A 264 -12.33 -2.70 -1.39
N ASP A 265 -11.90 -3.92 -1.67
CA ASP A 265 -10.61 -4.46 -1.20
C ASP A 265 -9.43 -3.65 -1.75
N ASP A 266 -9.53 -3.23 -3.02
CA ASP A 266 -8.58 -2.39 -3.73
C ASP A 266 -9.09 -0.94 -3.79
N ARG A 267 -8.31 0.03 -3.29
CA ARG A 267 -8.72 1.45 -3.27
C ARG A 267 -7.55 2.42 -3.18
N LEU A 268 -7.80 3.68 -3.53
CA LEU A 268 -6.92 4.79 -3.22
C LEU A 268 -7.46 5.61 -2.06
N GLU A 269 -6.68 5.73 -1.00
CA GLU A 269 -6.94 6.66 0.09
C GLU A 269 -6.11 7.92 -0.15
N ILE A 270 -6.78 9.03 -0.46
CA ILE A 270 -6.13 10.31 -0.76
C ILE A 270 -6.41 11.28 0.38
N SER A 271 -5.36 11.75 1.04
CA SER A 271 -5.44 12.80 2.04
C SER A 271 -4.91 14.11 1.48
N LEU A 272 -5.74 15.15 1.49
CA LEU A 272 -5.35 16.51 1.14
C LEU A 272 -5.06 17.30 2.42
N LEU A 273 -3.78 17.62 2.62
CA LEU A 273 -3.26 18.29 3.80
C LEU A 273 -2.77 19.70 3.44
N ARG A 274 -2.82 20.63 4.39
CA ARG A 274 -2.08 21.89 4.25
C ARG A 274 -0.60 21.61 4.45
N ALA A 275 0.27 22.15 3.61
CA ALA A 275 1.71 22.00 3.80
C ALA A 275 2.13 22.74 5.08
N THR A 276 2.59 22.01 6.09
CA THR A 276 3.14 22.57 7.34
C THR A 276 4.66 22.49 7.30
N GLY A 277 5.31 23.55 6.80
CA GLY A 277 6.77 23.69 6.71
C GLY A 277 7.15 25.13 6.38
N ASP A 278 8.41 25.53 6.59
CA ASP A 278 8.94 26.91 6.51
C ASP A 278 8.79 27.54 5.10
N VAL A 279 7.57 27.95 4.74
CA VAL A 279 7.25 28.73 3.55
C VAL A 279 7.33 30.22 3.89
N SER A 280 8.47 30.66 4.42
CA SER A 280 8.78 32.08 4.62
C SER A 280 9.12 32.82 3.30
N SER A 281 8.98 32.15 2.14
CA SER A 281 9.35 32.68 0.83
C SER A 281 8.34 32.48 -0.31
N LEU A 282 7.15 31.90 -0.04
CA LEU A 282 6.06 31.87 -1.02
C LEU A 282 4.94 32.78 -0.51
N GLU A 283 4.62 33.81 -1.28
CA GLU A 283 3.57 34.81 -0.95
C GLU A 283 2.14 34.23 -0.97
N ASP A 284 1.98 32.91 -1.10
CA ASP A 284 0.68 32.24 -1.21
C ASP A 284 0.54 31.13 -0.15
N HIS A 285 -0.32 31.39 0.83
CA HIS A 285 -0.49 30.57 2.04
C HIS A 285 -1.30 29.28 1.84
N ASP A 286 -1.59 28.87 0.60
CA ASP A 286 -2.58 27.80 0.32
C ASP A 286 -2.00 26.52 -0.31
N VAL A 287 -0.68 26.32 -0.29
CA VAL A 287 -0.05 25.09 -0.78
C VAL A 287 -0.62 23.84 -0.07
N ARG A 288 -1.02 22.85 -0.86
CA ARG A 288 -1.50 21.55 -0.39
C ARG A 288 -0.47 20.46 -0.62
N GLU A 289 -0.53 19.43 0.19
CA GLU A 289 0.12 18.14 -0.06
C GLU A 289 -0.98 17.08 -0.23
N ALA A 290 -0.91 16.33 -1.33
CA ALA A 290 -1.71 15.11 -1.49
C ALA A 290 -0.86 13.91 -1.08
N VAL A 291 -1.31 13.20 -0.04
CA VAL A 291 -0.77 11.90 0.34
C VAL A 291 -1.70 10.83 -0.23
N VAL A 292 -1.22 10.07 -1.20
CA VAL A 292 -1.94 8.95 -1.80
C VAL A 292 -1.44 7.67 -1.18
N GLN A 293 -2.29 6.98 -0.43
CA GLN A 293 -2.05 5.65 0.08
C GLN A 293 -2.79 4.64 -0.81
N PRO A 294 -2.08 3.87 -1.62
CA PRO A 294 -2.70 2.81 -2.40
C PRO A 294 -2.90 1.59 -1.50
N VAL A 295 -4.08 0.99 -1.56
CA VAL A 295 -4.44 -0.18 -0.77
C VAL A 295 -4.86 -1.29 -1.72
N GLY A 296 -4.20 -2.44 -1.61
CA GLY A 296 -4.51 -3.63 -2.41
C GLY A 296 -3.62 -3.83 -3.65
N LEU A 297 -3.77 -4.99 -4.29
CA LEU A 297 -2.92 -5.44 -5.39
C LEU A 297 -3.08 -4.62 -6.66
N ARG A 298 -4.28 -4.07 -6.90
CA ARG A 298 -4.60 -3.26 -8.08
C ARG A 298 -3.62 -2.12 -8.33
N TRP A 299 -2.97 -1.64 -7.27
CA TRP A 299 -2.09 -0.47 -7.27
C TRP A 299 -0.59 -0.80 -7.22
N ALA A 300 -0.22 -2.06 -7.04
CA ALA A 300 1.17 -2.46 -6.81
C ALA A 300 2.09 -2.20 -8.02
N ASP A 301 1.58 -2.43 -9.23
CA ASP A 301 2.34 -2.33 -10.48
C ASP A 301 1.95 -1.10 -11.32
N ILE A 302 1.31 -0.09 -10.71
CA ILE A 302 0.96 1.14 -11.42
C ILE A 302 2.19 2.02 -11.62
N ALA A 303 2.36 2.48 -12.86
CA ALA A 303 3.22 3.62 -13.17
C ALA A 303 2.52 4.91 -12.71
N TRP A 304 2.93 5.40 -11.54
CA TRP A 304 2.39 6.63 -10.96
C TRP A 304 2.74 7.84 -11.83
N PRO A 305 1.78 8.76 -12.07
CA PRO A 305 2.08 10.00 -12.77
C PRO A 305 3.13 10.79 -11.97
N VAL A 306 4.12 11.33 -12.68
CA VAL A 306 5.15 12.23 -12.13
C VAL A 306 4.59 13.64 -12.01
#